data_AF-A0A136LSK1-F1
#
_entry.id   AF-A0A136LSK1-F1
#
_cell.length_a   1.000
_cell.length_b   1.000
_cell.length_c   1.000
_cell.angle_alpha   90.00
_cell.angle_beta   90.00
_cell.angle_gamma   90.00
#
_symmetry.space_group_name_H-M   'P 1'
#
loop_
_entity.id
_entity.type
_entity.pdbx_description
1 polymer ?
#
loop_
_entity_poly.entity_id
_entity_poly.type
_entity_poly.pdbx_seq_one_letter_code
_entity_poly.pdbx_strand_id
1 'polypeptide(L)'
;MTITRPIQIITTSFSFFIALFLSGCENDDPAREDTPELITQVTLTFTPPGSSPITVTATDPDGEGIQDLIVDGPINLAKILPTHLHSN
;
A
#
# COMPACT_ATOMS: atom_id res chain seq x y z
N MET A 1 36.70 24.21 -57.59
CA MET A 1 37.03 24.18 -56.16
C MET A 1 35.83 23.59 -55.41
N THR A 2 35.84 22.28 -55.17
CA THR A 2 34.70 21.54 -54.58
C THR A 2 34.71 21.68 -53.06
N ILE A 3 34.03 22.72 -52.56
CA ILE A 3 33.86 23.06 -51.13
C ILE A 3 33.00 22.01 -50.37
N THR A 4 32.57 20.94 -51.03
CA THR A 4 31.68 19.91 -50.47
C THR A 4 32.34 18.98 -49.45
N ARG A 5 33.66 18.79 -49.50
CA ARG A 5 34.36 17.87 -48.58
C ARG A 5 34.36 18.31 -47.10
N PRO A 6 34.66 19.57 -46.72
CA PRO A 6 34.59 20.00 -45.33
C PRO A 6 33.15 19.99 -44.77
N ILE A 7 32.16 20.33 -45.59
CA ILE A 7 30.73 20.34 -45.21
C ILE A 7 30.25 18.91 -44.88
N GLN A 8 30.73 17.91 -45.62
CA GLN A 8 30.38 16.51 -45.39
C GLN A 8 30.99 15.94 -44.10
N ILE A 9 32.21 16.37 -43.73
CA ILE A 9 32.86 15.95 -42.48
C ILE A 9 32.14 16.56 -41.25
N ILE A 10 31.72 17.82 -41.36
CA ILE A 10 30.99 18.51 -40.28
C ILE A 10 29.63 17.87 -40.04
N THR A 11 28.90 17.49 -41.10
CA THR A 11 27.59 16.84 -41.00
C THR A 11 27.67 15.43 -40.42
N THR A 12 28.71 14.65 -40.75
CA THR A 12 28.92 13.32 -40.16
C THR A 12 29.30 13.39 -38.69
N SER A 13 30.16 14.34 -38.29
CA SER A 13 30.57 14.51 -36.89
C SER A 13 29.43 15.03 -36.01
N PHE A 14 28.61 15.94 -36.53
CA PHE A 14 27.43 16.45 -35.83
C PHE A 14 26.38 15.35 -35.61
N SER A 15 26.16 14.50 -36.62
CA SER A 15 25.27 13.34 -36.51
C SER A 15 25.77 12.31 -35.49
N PHE A 16 27.09 12.10 -35.41
CA PHE A 16 27.69 11.20 -34.42
C PHE A 16 27.55 11.73 -32.99
N PHE A 17 27.73 13.04 -32.79
CA PHE A 17 27.52 13.67 -31.49
C PHE A 17 26.06 13.61 -31.02
N ILE A 18 25.08 13.79 -31.92
CA ILE A 18 23.65 13.65 -31.59
C ILE A 18 23.31 12.22 -31.17
N ALA A 19 23.89 11.21 -31.82
CA ALA A 19 23.66 9.80 -31.48
C ALA A 19 24.15 9.45 -30.06
N LEU A 20 25.21 10.10 -29.57
CA LEU A 20 25.73 9.89 -28.21
C LEU A 20 24.77 10.42 -27.13
N PHE A 21 24.10 11.56 -27.37
CA PHE A 21 23.16 12.16 -26.40
C PHE A 21 21.84 11.39 -26.24
N LEU A 22 21.48 10.52 -27.18
CA LEU A 22 20.24 9.73 -27.13
C LEU A 22 20.41 8.36 -26.44
N SER A 23 21.64 8.00 -26.03
CA SER A 23 21.95 6.69 -25.41
C SER A 23 21.90 6.67 -23.88
N GLY A 24 21.57 7.77 -23.22
CA GLY A 24 21.65 7.94 -21.77
C GLY A 24 20.42 7.52 -20.95
N CYS A 25 19.47 6.77 -21.51
CA CYS A 25 18.27 6.34 -20.79
C CYS A 25 18.43 4.88 -20.36
N GLU A 26 19.18 4.66 -19.27
CA GLU A 26 19.22 3.37 -18.58
C GLU A 26 18.05 3.35 -17.59
N ASN A 27 17.13 2.38 -17.70
CA ASN A 27 16.01 2.21 -16.76
C ASN A 27 16.46 1.47 -15.49
N ASP A 28 17.69 1.71 -15.03
CA ASP A 28 18.28 1.07 -13.84
C ASP A 28 17.85 1.75 -12.54
N ASP A 29 16.67 2.37 -12.56
CA ASP A 29 16.00 2.79 -11.34
C ASP A 29 15.54 1.52 -10.61
N PRO A 30 15.87 1.35 -9.32
CA PRO A 30 15.33 0.25 -8.55
C PRO A 30 13.81 0.27 -8.62
N ALA A 31 13.20 -0.91 -8.83
CA ALA A 31 11.76 -1.05 -8.86
C ALA A 31 11.16 -0.44 -7.58
N ARG A 32 10.12 0.38 -7.73
CA ARG A 32 9.38 0.92 -6.58
C ARG A 32 8.83 -0.24 -5.76
N GLU A 33 8.98 -0.16 -4.44
CA GLU A 33 8.36 -1.11 -3.53
C GLU A 33 6.86 -0.81 -3.46
N ASP A 34 6.09 -1.40 -4.38
CA ASP A 34 4.62 -1.30 -4.43
C ASP A 34 3.97 -2.52 -3.76
N THR A 35 4.51 -2.97 -2.62
CA THR A 35 3.93 -4.08 -1.85
C THR A 35 2.90 -3.49 -0.87
N PRO A 36 1.57 -3.64 -1.12
CA PRO A 36 0.57 -3.14 -0.17
C PRO A 36 0.71 -3.86 1.17
N GLU A 37 0.66 -3.10 2.27
CA GLU A 37 0.60 -3.69 3.60
C GLU A 37 -0.71 -4.48 3.77
N LEU A 38 -0.57 -5.77 4.07
CA LEU A 38 -1.69 -6.66 4.27
C LEU A 38 -2.29 -6.47 5.67
N ILE A 39 -3.34 -5.67 5.80
CA ILE A 39 -4.15 -5.59 7.04
C ILE A 39 -5.44 -6.35 6.82
N THR A 40 -5.39 -7.68 6.96
CA THR A 40 -6.53 -8.58 6.75
C THR A 40 -7.29 -8.93 8.01
N GLN A 41 -6.88 -8.42 9.18
CA GLN A 41 -7.52 -8.76 10.44
C GLN A 41 -7.61 -7.58 11.41
N VAL A 42 -8.78 -7.40 12.00
CA VAL A 42 -9.03 -6.49 13.11
C VAL A 42 -9.39 -7.30 14.35
N THR A 43 -8.71 -7.00 15.46
CA THR A 43 -9.03 -7.58 16.77
C THR A 43 -9.55 -6.49 17.70
N LEU A 44 -10.72 -6.71 18.29
CA LEU A 44 -11.30 -5.84 19.32
C LEU A 44 -11.35 -6.59 20.65
N THR A 45 -10.84 -5.96 21.70
CA THR A 45 -10.87 -6.50 23.07
C THR A 45 -11.74 -5.60 23.95
N PHE A 46 -12.83 -6.17 24.46
CA PHE A 46 -13.70 -5.52 25.43
C PHE A 46 -13.27 -5.95 26.83
N THR A 47 -12.95 -5.00 27.71
CA THR A 47 -12.48 -5.29 29.08
C THR A 47 -13.45 -4.69 30.10
N PRO A 48 -14.51 -5.42 30.48
CA PRO A 48 -15.48 -4.90 31.43
C PRO A 48 -14.92 -4.99 32.87
N PRO A 49 -15.16 -3.99 33.74
CA PRO A 49 -14.67 -4.00 35.11
C PRO A 49 -15.18 -5.23 35.89
N GLY A 50 -14.29 -5.98 36.53
CA GLY A 50 -14.69 -7.14 37.35
C GLY A 50 -15.10 -8.39 36.57
N SER A 51 -14.78 -8.47 35.27
CA SER A 51 -14.99 -9.66 34.45
C SER A 51 -13.81 -9.91 33.51
N SER A 52 -13.77 -11.09 32.91
CA SER A 52 -12.73 -11.43 31.93
C SER A 52 -12.90 -10.62 30.63
N PRO A 53 -11.79 -10.22 29.99
CA PRO A 53 -11.85 -9.61 28.67
C PRO A 53 -12.50 -10.52 27.63
N ILE A 54 -13.21 -9.92 26.68
CA ILE A 54 -13.85 -10.60 25.56
C ILE A 54 -13.14 -10.14 24.29
N THR A 55 -12.53 -11.07 23.57
CA THR A 55 -11.81 -10.80 22.32
C THR A 55 -12.66 -11.22 21.13
N VAL A 56 -12.75 -10.34 20.14
CA VAL A 56 -13.52 -10.54 18.91
C VAL A 56 -12.60 -10.23 17.73
N THR A 57 -12.63 -11.08 16.71
CA THR A 57 -11.87 -10.90 15.47
C THR A 57 -12.80 -10.74 14.28
N ALA A 58 -12.38 -9.94 13.32
CA ALA A 58 -12.98 -9.85 12.00
C ALA A 58 -11.85 -9.93 10.97
N THR A 59 -11.95 -10.87 10.05
CA THR A 59 -10.98 -11.05 8.97
C THR A 59 -11.60 -10.63 7.64
N ASP A 60 -10.90 -9.77 6.91
CA ASP A 60 -11.18 -9.42 5.51
C ASP A 60 -10.38 -10.38 4.62
N PRO A 61 -11.01 -11.34 3.93
CA PRO A 61 -10.31 -12.24 3.03
C PRO A 61 -9.82 -11.49 1.80
N ASP A 62 -8.59 -11.73 1.38
CA ASP A 62 -8.08 -11.17 0.12
C ASP A 62 -8.99 -11.57 -1.06
N GLY A 63 -9.45 -10.56 -1.80
CA GLY A 63 -10.42 -10.71 -2.89
C GLY A 63 -10.62 -9.43 -3.69
N GLU A 64 -11.43 -9.50 -4.74
CA GLU A 64 -11.73 -8.34 -5.59
C GLU A 64 -12.77 -7.43 -4.93
N GLY A 65 -12.42 -6.15 -4.77
CA GLY A 65 -13.34 -5.09 -4.34
C GLY A 65 -13.56 -4.99 -2.84
N ILE A 66 -14.44 -4.07 -2.44
CA ILE A 66 -14.83 -3.88 -1.04
C ILE A 66 -15.78 -5.01 -0.61
N GLN A 67 -15.46 -5.66 0.50
CA GLN A 67 -16.34 -6.62 1.15
C GLN A 67 -16.91 -6.01 2.43
N ASP A 68 -18.07 -6.51 2.85
CA ASP A 68 -18.60 -6.18 4.17
C ASP A 68 -17.70 -6.81 5.24
N LEU A 69 -17.40 -6.06 6.31
CA LEU A 69 -16.64 -6.59 7.44
C LEU A 69 -17.52 -7.57 8.22
N ILE A 70 -17.11 -8.85 8.23
CA ILE A 70 -17.80 -9.92 8.94
C ILE A 70 -16.98 -10.32 10.16
N VAL A 71 -17.65 -10.48 11.29
CA VAL A 71 -17.04 -10.95 12.53
C VAL A 71 -16.94 -12.47 12.50
N ASP A 72 -15.81 -13.04 12.94
CA ASP A 72 -15.52 -14.48 12.86
C ASP A 72 -16.39 -15.34 13.83
N GLY A 73 -17.30 -14.72 14.57
CA GLY A 73 -18.16 -15.39 15.53
C GLY A 73 -19.15 -14.43 16.24
N PRO A 74 -19.95 -14.96 17.18
CA PRO A 74 -20.90 -14.15 17.93
C PRO A 74 -20.21 -13.22 18.92
N ILE A 75 -20.68 -11.98 19.02
CA ILE A 75 -20.25 -11.02 20.03
C ILE A 75 -21.21 -11.14 21.24
N ASN A 76 -20.73 -11.76 22.33
CA ASN A 76 -21.52 -11.97 23.54
C ASN A 76 -21.10 -10.98 24.64
N LEU A 77 -21.81 -9.85 24.78
CA LEU A 77 -21.53 -8.84 25.80
C LEU A 77 -22.56 -8.91 26.93
N ALA A 78 -22.10 -8.88 28.18
CA ALA A 78 -22.95 -8.75 29.36
C ALA A 78 -22.97 -7.30 29.84
N LYS A 79 -24.18 -6.79 30.17
CA LYS A 79 -24.32 -5.48 30.81
C LYS A 79 -23.91 -5.61 32.27
N ILE A 80 -22.90 -4.85 32.68
CA ILE A 80 -22.62 -4.63 34.11
C ILE A 80 -23.52 -3.48 34.56
N LEU A 81 -24.51 -3.79 35.38
CA LEU A 81 -25.27 -2.77 36.11
C LEU A 81 -24.45 -2.33 37.33
N PRO A 82 -24.23 -1.03 37.56
CA PRO A 82 -23.59 -0.57 38.79
C PRO A 82 -24.48 -0.97 39.98
N THR A 83 -23.88 -1.68 40.94
CA THR A 83 -24.56 -2.31 42.10
C THR A 83 -25.04 -1.31 43.17
N HIS A 84 -25.28 -0.04 42.85
CA HIS A 84 -25.59 0.97 43.87
C HIS A 84 -26.78 1.89 43.60
N LEU A 85 -27.77 1.45 42.80
CA LEU A 85 -29.06 2.17 42.70
C LEU A 85 -30.25 1.21 42.85
N HIS A 86 -30.38 0.64 44.05
CA HIS A 86 -31.66 0.16 44.56
C HIS A 86 -31.80 0.60 46.03
N SER A 87 -32.15 1.87 46.21
CA SER A 87 -32.72 2.38 47.45
C SER A 87 -33.85 3.33 47.07
N ASN A 88 -35.08 2.82 47.10
CA ASN A 88 -36.28 3.50 47.56
C ASN A 88 -37.36 2.47 47.83
#